data_AF-A0AA36Y3T0-F1
#
_entry.id   AF-A0AA36Y3T0-F1
#
_cell.length_a   1.000
_cell.length_b   1.000
_cell.length_c   1.000
_cell.angle_alpha   90.00
_cell.angle_beta   90.00
_cell.angle_gamma   90.00
#
_symmetry.space_group_name_H-M   'P 1'
#
loop_
_entity.id
_entity.type
_entity.pdbx_description
1 polymer ?
#
loop_
_entity_poly.entity_id
_entity_poly.type
_entity_poly.pdbx_seq_one_letter_code
_entity_poly.pdbx_strand_id
1 'polypeptide(L)'
;MKEQREMTEKEEKQPRLMWLDVWRGIAVINMCLYHGLWDLVYYFRLPGFDWYSALPGYVWQQSICWSFIFLSGYSYALGKNKFRRGATILFAGALVEAVAGAFGQEIHYGILSFLGLWQLLLTLPEDQLSREMRLRSWCRIGPLGFAICLGLFFLCRNVNQGSLGFESLKLVTLPGALYRSRLTACLGFPPADFFSLDYFSLLPWGFLFLAGYFLSQYRAEQRRDAAEAEGSRPVYGVNGGFGGVAPAEEGGTLGEVLVQRLSGQALFRRRGRLLGWVGRHALPIYLLHQPIWMAIFEIAIRLRR
;
A
#
# COMPACT_ATOMS: atom_id res chain seq x y z
N MET A 1 37.69 -21.16 11.09
CA MET A 1 36.30 -21.69 11.09
C MET A 1 35.24 -20.74 11.65
N LYS A 2 35.49 -20.01 12.76
CA LYS A 2 34.57 -18.94 13.22
C LYS A 2 34.56 -17.71 12.31
N GLU A 3 35.72 -17.26 11.83
CA GLU A 3 35.81 -16.11 10.91
C GLU A 3 35.19 -16.36 9.53
N GLN A 4 35.32 -17.59 8.97
CA GLN A 4 34.64 -17.94 7.72
C GLN A 4 33.11 -18.00 7.88
N ARG A 5 32.61 -18.30 9.08
CA ARG A 5 31.18 -18.29 9.42
C ARG A 5 30.64 -16.87 9.62
N GLU A 6 31.43 -15.98 10.23
CA GLU A 6 31.09 -14.55 10.34
C GLU A 6 31.12 -13.83 8.98
N MET A 7 31.99 -14.24 8.04
CA MET A 7 31.97 -13.71 6.68
C MET A 7 30.78 -14.20 5.85
N THR A 8 30.22 -15.38 6.14
CA THR A 8 28.97 -15.85 5.50
C THR A 8 27.72 -15.27 6.15
N GLU A 9 27.80 -14.76 7.39
CA GLU A 9 26.71 -14.13 8.14
C GLU A 9 26.61 -12.60 8.00
N LYS A 10 27.47 -11.97 7.19
CA LYS A 10 27.00 -10.80 6.44
C LYS A 10 26.02 -11.29 5.38
N GLU A 11 24.86 -11.83 5.81
CA GLU A 11 23.65 -11.76 5.02
C GLU A 11 23.55 -10.30 4.60
N GLU A 12 23.82 -10.05 3.32
CA GLU A 12 23.59 -8.79 2.65
C GLU A 12 22.18 -8.34 3.04
N LYS A 13 22.11 -7.45 4.03
CA LYS A 13 20.85 -6.93 4.53
C LYS A 13 20.34 -6.06 3.40
N GLN A 14 19.50 -6.66 2.55
CA GLN A 14 18.88 -6.03 1.39
C GLN A 14 18.59 -4.55 1.71
N PRO A 15 19.18 -3.61 0.95
CA PRO A 15 19.15 -2.21 1.30
C PRO A 15 17.69 -1.75 1.45
N ARG A 16 17.38 -1.19 2.62
CA ARG A 16 16.01 -0.76 2.92
C ARG A 16 15.61 0.37 1.98
N LEU A 17 14.45 0.23 1.35
CA LEU A 17 13.94 1.20 0.39
C LEU A 17 13.31 2.39 1.12
N MET A 18 14.10 3.43 1.38
CA MET A 18 13.66 4.62 2.09
C MET A 18 12.46 5.31 1.41
N TRP A 19 12.41 5.32 0.07
CA TRP A 19 11.32 5.95 -0.67
C TRP A 19 9.95 5.30 -0.40
N LEU A 20 9.90 3.99 -0.16
CA LEU A 20 8.65 3.30 0.20
C LEU A 20 8.14 3.76 1.56
N ASP A 21 9.06 3.89 2.53
CA ASP A 21 8.70 4.36 3.86
C ASP A 21 8.24 5.83 3.81
N VAL A 22 8.89 6.66 3.00
CA VAL A 22 8.48 8.07 2.81
C VAL A 22 7.08 8.15 2.18
N TRP A 23 6.82 7.42 1.09
CA TRP A 23 5.51 7.43 0.43
C TRP A 23 4.42 6.89 1.37
N ARG A 24 4.70 5.81 2.10
CA ARG A 24 3.78 5.29 3.12
C ARG A 24 3.51 6.33 4.22
N GLY A 25 4.55 7.05 4.66
CA GLY A 25 4.41 8.13 5.64
C GLY A 25 3.52 9.26 5.15
N ILE A 26 3.68 9.69 3.89
CA ILE A 26 2.81 10.68 3.26
C ILE A 26 1.36 10.17 3.21
N ALA A 27 1.14 8.93 2.77
CA ALA A 27 -0.21 8.35 2.70
C ALA A 27 -0.90 8.28 4.06
N VAL A 28 -0.17 7.93 5.13
CA VAL A 28 -0.67 7.89 6.51
C VAL A 28 -1.05 9.27 7.01
N ILE A 29 -0.19 10.28 6.83
CA ILE A 29 -0.52 11.66 7.21
C ILE A 29 -1.76 12.12 6.46
N ASN A 30 -1.82 11.83 5.16
CA ASN A 30 -2.94 12.22 4.32
C ASN A 30 -4.26 11.59 4.78
N MET A 31 -4.24 10.31 5.13
CA MET A 31 -5.37 9.60 5.75
C MET A 31 -5.79 10.23 7.09
N CYS A 32 -4.83 10.52 7.98
CA CYS A 32 -5.13 11.13 9.26
C CYS A 32 -5.83 12.50 9.09
N LEU A 33 -5.38 13.31 8.13
CA LEU A 33 -6.00 14.60 7.83
C LEU A 33 -7.40 14.44 7.23
N TYR A 34 -7.59 13.47 6.34
CA TYR A 34 -8.90 13.18 5.75
C TYR A 34 -9.91 12.76 6.82
N HIS A 35 -9.55 11.85 7.73
CA HIS A 35 -10.40 11.41 8.83
C HIS A 35 -10.65 12.51 9.87
N GLY A 36 -9.63 13.31 10.21
CA GLY A 36 -9.82 14.46 11.09
C GLY A 36 -10.84 15.46 10.53
N LEU A 37 -10.83 15.69 9.21
CA LEU A 37 -11.85 16.51 8.58
C LEU A 37 -13.21 15.81 8.50
N TRP A 38 -13.24 14.49 8.26
CA TRP A 38 -14.46 13.68 8.31
C TRP A 38 -15.19 13.87 9.65
N ASP A 39 -14.46 13.77 10.76
CA ASP A 39 -15.02 13.96 12.11
C ASP A 39 -15.61 15.36 12.29
N LEU A 40 -14.88 16.39 11.85
CA LEU A 40 -15.38 17.77 11.95
C LEU A 40 -16.67 17.97 11.16
N VAL A 41 -16.75 17.44 9.94
CA VAL A 41 -17.89 17.62 9.03
C VAL A 41 -19.09 16.79 9.46
N TYR A 42 -18.91 15.49 9.73
CA TYR A 42 -20.02 14.56 9.93
C TYR A 42 -20.35 14.33 11.39
N TYR A 43 -19.35 14.19 12.26
CA TYR A 43 -19.57 13.93 13.69
C TYR A 43 -19.87 15.22 14.44
N PHE A 44 -19.03 16.25 14.28
CA PHE A 44 -19.19 17.56 14.94
C PHE A 44 -20.03 18.56 14.13
N ARG A 45 -20.53 18.18 12.95
CA ARG A 45 -21.49 18.93 12.13
C ARG A 45 -21.04 20.35 11.77
N LEU A 46 -19.74 20.55 11.52
CA LEU A 46 -19.18 21.85 11.16
C LEU A 46 -19.60 22.25 9.72
N PRO A 47 -20.27 23.38 9.51
CA PRO A 47 -20.73 23.81 8.17
C PRO A 47 -19.59 24.37 7.32
N GLY A 48 -19.80 24.46 5.99
CA GLY A 48 -18.89 25.13 5.05
C GLY A 48 -17.92 24.20 4.29
N PHE A 49 -18.14 22.89 4.35
CA PHE A 49 -17.28 21.87 3.73
C PHE A 49 -18.00 21.05 2.64
N ASP A 50 -18.93 21.63 1.89
CA ASP A 50 -19.70 20.90 0.87
C ASP A 50 -18.81 20.24 -0.20
N TRP A 51 -17.67 20.87 -0.52
CA TRP A 51 -16.65 20.33 -1.42
C TRP A 51 -16.06 18.99 -0.96
N TYR A 52 -16.08 18.71 0.35
CA TYR A 52 -15.57 17.48 0.95
C TYR A 52 -16.48 16.28 0.67
N SER A 53 -17.78 16.53 0.47
CA SER A 53 -18.74 15.49 0.04
C SER A 53 -18.83 15.37 -1.48
N ALA A 54 -18.22 16.30 -2.21
CA ALA A 54 -18.23 16.35 -3.67
C ALA A 54 -16.99 15.65 -4.29
N LEU A 55 -16.83 15.82 -5.61
CA LEU A 55 -15.72 15.25 -6.38
C LEU A 55 -14.32 15.47 -5.76
N PRO A 56 -13.98 16.66 -5.21
CA PRO A 56 -12.65 16.86 -4.60
C PRO A 56 -12.41 15.93 -3.40
N GLY A 57 -13.38 15.81 -2.50
CA GLY A 57 -13.27 14.90 -1.36
C GLY A 57 -13.24 13.43 -1.78
N TYR A 58 -14.03 13.05 -2.80
CA TYR A 58 -13.96 11.72 -3.40
C TYR A 58 -12.56 11.42 -3.94
N VAL A 59 -12.00 12.28 -4.81
CA VAL A 59 -10.65 12.09 -5.39
C VAL A 59 -9.59 12.05 -4.30
N TRP A 60 -9.71 12.90 -3.28
CA TRP A 60 -8.80 12.90 -2.13
C TRP A 60 -8.82 11.56 -1.41
N GLN A 61 -10.01 11.05 -1.06
CA GLN A 61 -10.18 9.72 -0.45
C GLN A 61 -9.60 8.61 -1.34
N GLN A 62 -9.95 8.60 -2.63
CA GLN A 62 -9.48 7.58 -3.57
C GLN A 62 -7.94 7.58 -3.67
N SER A 63 -7.29 8.76 -3.69
CA SER A 63 -5.83 8.86 -3.75
C SER A 63 -5.11 8.23 -2.56
N ILE A 64 -5.70 8.35 -1.36
CA ILE A 64 -5.21 7.73 -0.13
C ILE A 64 -5.32 6.20 -0.26
N CYS A 65 -6.50 5.73 -0.68
CA CYS A 65 -6.79 4.31 -0.80
C CYS A 65 -5.93 3.63 -1.87
N TRP A 66 -5.80 4.25 -3.05
CA TRP A 66 -4.93 3.77 -4.12
C TRP A 66 -3.49 3.63 -3.63
N SER A 67 -2.99 4.63 -2.91
CA SER A 67 -1.63 4.62 -2.35
C SER A 67 -1.42 3.47 -1.36
N PHE A 68 -2.31 3.29 -0.39
CA PHE A 68 -2.17 2.25 0.63
C PHE A 68 -2.23 0.84 0.04
N ILE A 69 -3.20 0.59 -0.82
CA ILE A 69 -3.44 -0.73 -1.41
C ILE A 69 -2.26 -1.13 -2.29
N PHE A 70 -1.83 -0.21 -3.16
CA PHE A 70 -0.68 -0.41 -4.02
C PHE A 70 0.62 -0.63 -3.23
N LEU A 71 0.91 0.24 -2.25
CA LEU A 71 2.10 0.12 -1.40
C LEU A 71 2.10 -1.15 -0.55
N SER A 72 0.92 -1.63 -0.13
CA SER A 72 0.80 -2.87 0.63
C SER A 72 1.17 -4.08 -0.24
N GLY A 73 0.66 -4.14 -1.47
CA GLY A 73 1.04 -5.18 -2.44
C GLY A 73 2.53 -5.13 -2.80
N TYR A 74 3.07 -3.93 -3.02
CA TYR A 74 4.50 -3.75 -3.28
C TYR A 74 5.35 -4.20 -2.08
N SER A 75 4.99 -3.77 -0.87
CA SER A 75 5.70 -4.15 0.36
C SER A 75 5.51 -5.62 0.72
N TYR A 76 4.48 -6.28 0.16
CA TYR A 76 4.22 -7.68 0.42
C TYR A 76 5.33 -8.57 -0.13
N ALA A 77 5.72 -8.34 -1.39
CA ALA A 77 6.77 -9.10 -2.08
C ALA A 77 8.13 -9.04 -1.37
N LEU A 78 8.42 -7.94 -0.68
CA LEU A 78 9.69 -7.70 0.03
C LEU A 78 9.73 -8.30 1.45
N GLY A 79 8.59 -8.74 2.00
CA GLY A 79 8.49 -9.21 3.38
C GLY A 79 8.90 -10.67 3.56
N LYS A 80 9.58 -10.99 4.68
CA LYS A 80 9.92 -12.36 5.08
C LYS A 80 8.74 -13.07 5.79
N ASN A 81 8.20 -12.46 6.85
CA ASN A 81 7.16 -13.06 7.71
C ASN A 81 5.75 -12.72 7.19
N LYS A 82 5.41 -13.18 5.98
CA LYS A 82 4.21 -12.77 5.24
C LYS A 82 2.91 -13.17 5.96
N PHE A 83 2.80 -14.42 6.40
CA PHE A 83 1.62 -14.93 7.12
C PHE A 83 1.37 -14.15 8.41
N ARG A 84 2.38 -14.04 9.27
CA ARG A 84 2.29 -13.31 10.54
C ARG A 84 1.88 -11.85 10.32
N ARG A 85 2.44 -11.18 9.30
CA ARG A 85 2.07 -9.80 8.98
C ARG A 85 0.62 -9.69 8.51
N GLY A 86 0.17 -10.58 7.62
CA GLY A 86 -1.22 -10.64 7.17
C GLY A 86 -2.19 -10.85 8.32
N ALA A 87 -1.89 -11.81 9.21
CA ALA A 87 -2.68 -12.10 10.40
C ALA A 87 -2.72 -10.92 11.38
N THR A 88 -1.59 -10.25 11.63
CA THR A 88 -1.55 -9.03 12.48
C THR A 88 -2.43 -7.92 11.92
N ILE A 89 -2.39 -7.69 10.60
CA ILE A 89 -3.20 -6.65 9.96
C ILE A 89 -4.70 -7.02 10.00
N LEU A 90 -5.04 -8.28 9.75
CA LEU A 90 -6.42 -8.76 9.84
C LEU A 90 -6.98 -8.64 11.26
N PHE A 91 -6.18 -9.03 12.27
CA PHE A 91 -6.54 -8.86 13.67
C PHE A 91 -6.72 -7.39 14.05
N ALA A 92 -5.82 -6.51 13.58
CA ALA A 92 -5.96 -5.07 13.76
C ALA A 92 -7.25 -4.53 13.13
N GLY A 93 -7.63 -5.02 11.95
CA GLY A 93 -8.91 -4.70 11.31
C GLY A 93 -10.13 -5.13 12.15
N ALA A 94 -10.12 -6.38 12.64
CA ALA A 94 -11.16 -6.88 13.52
C ALA A 94 -11.28 -6.08 14.84
N LEU A 95 -10.14 -5.65 15.39
CA LEU A 95 -10.11 -4.78 16.57
C LEU A 95 -10.75 -3.40 16.28
N VAL A 96 -10.41 -2.78 15.14
CA VAL A 96 -11.02 -1.51 14.73
C VAL A 96 -12.52 -1.66 14.51
N GLU A 97 -12.96 -2.71 13.82
CA GLU A 97 -14.38 -3.01 13.62
C GLU A 97 -15.13 -3.20 14.95
N ALA A 98 -14.57 -3.96 15.90
CA ALA A 98 -15.18 -4.17 17.21
C ALA A 98 -15.26 -2.88 18.04
N VAL A 99 -14.19 -2.09 18.07
CA VAL A 99 -14.15 -0.81 18.81
C VAL A 99 -15.12 0.18 18.19
N ALA A 100 -15.10 0.35 16.87
CA ALA A 100 -16.03 1.23 16.15
C ALA A 100 -17.49 0.82 16.42
N GLY A 101 -17.79 -0.48 16.34
CA GLY A 101 -19.11 -1.02 16.63
C GLY A 101 -19.59 -0.71 18.06
N ALA A 102 -18.70 -0.74 19.05
CA ALA A 102 -19.02 -0.35 20.42
C ALA A 102 -19.44 1.14 20.57
N PHE A 103 -19.03 1.99 19.62
CA PHE A 103 -19.45 3.39 19.52
C PHE A 103 -20.57 3.61 18.48
N GLY A 104 -21.26 2.56 18.05
CA GLY A 104 -22.37 2.63 17.09
C GLY A 104 -21.94 2.93 15.66
N GLN A 105 -20.67 2.73 15.32
CA GLN A 105 -20.14 2.89 13.97
C GLN A 105 -20.04 1.52 13.29
N GLU A 106 -20.81 1.30 12.23
CA GLU A 106 -20.78 0.05 11.47
C GLU A 106 -19.63 0.06 10.46
N ILE A 107 -18.60 -0.75 10.73
CA ILE A 107 -17.48 -1.01 9.81
C ILE A 107 -17.50 -2.50 9.49
N HIS A 108 -17.64 -2.85 8.22
CA HIS A 108 -17.56 -4.22 7.73
C HIS A 108 -16.63 -4.27 6.53
N TYR A 109 -15.68 -5.21 6.53
CA TYR A 109 -14.68 -5.38 5.47
C TYR A 109 -13.90 -4.09 5.18
N GLY A 110 -13.46 -3.40 6.22
CA GLY A 110 -12.61 -2.20 6.09
C GLY A 110 -11.23 -2.49 5.48
N ILE A 111 -10.47 -1.43 5.22
CA ILE A 111 -9.19 -1.56 4.48
C ILE A 111 -8.17 -2.47 5.17
N LEU A 112 -8.12 -2.52 6.51
CA LEU A 112 -7.23 -3.44 7.23
C LEU A 112 -7.67 -4.91 7.04
N SER A 113 -8.97 -5.19 7.15
CA SER A 113 -9.51 -6.53 6.93
C SER A 113 -9.22 -7.00 5.49
N PHE A 114 -9.44 -6.13 4.51
CA PHE A 114 -9.07 -6.33 3.11
C PHE A 114 -7.58 -6.65 2.94
N LEU A 115 -6.69 -5.80 3.47
CA LEU A 115 -5.24 -5.95 3.31
C LEU A 115 -4.74 -7.23 3.99
N GLY A 116 -5.25 -7.54 5.19
CA GLY A 116 -4.91 -8.76 5.90
C GLY A 116 -5.34 -10.00 5.12
N LEU A 117 -6.58 -10.02 4.63
CA LEU A 117 -7.12 -11.14 3.86
C LEU A 117 -6.36 -11.36 2.55
N TRP A 118 -6.07 -10.32 1.77
CA TRP A 118 -5.29 -10.47 0.53
C TRP A 118 -3.88 -10.99 0.78
N GLN A 119 -3.21 -10.54 1.84
CA GLN A 119 -1.89 -11.06 2.17
C GLN A 119 -1.96 -12.55 2.53
N LEU A 120 -2.95 -12.97 3.31
CA LEU A 120 -3.13 -14.39 3.66
C LEU A 120 -3.50 -15.24 2.44
N LEU A 121 -4.40 -14.75 1.58
CA LEU A 121 -4.76 -15.42 0.33
C LEU A 121 -3.55 -15.60 -0.59
N LEU A 122 -2.65 -14.61 -0.66
CA LEU A 122 -1.46 -14.69 -1.48
C LEU A 122 -0.33 -15.52 -0.86
N THR A 123 -0.31 -15.71 0.47
CA THR A 123 0.68 -16.60 1.11
C THR A 123 0.50 -18.07 0.74
N LEU A 124 -0.74 -18.55 0.66
CA LEU A 124 -1.05 -19.95 0.36
C LEU A 124 -0.44 -20.44 -0.97
N PRO A 125 -0.64 -19.78 -2.12
CA PRO A 125 -0.01 -20.20 -3.38
C PRO A 125 1.49 -19.95 -3.42
N GLU A 126 2.01 -18.96 -2.68
CA GLU A 126 3.45 -18.68 -2.64
C GLU A 126 4.25 -19.76 -1.90
N ASP A 127 3.67 -20.37 -0.87
CA ASP A 127 4.31 -21.45 -0.11
C ASP A 127 4.38 -22.75 -0.94
N GLN A 128 3.47 -22.93 -1.90
CA GLN A 128 3.49 -24.09 -2.80
C GLN A 128 4.48 -23.94 -3.97
N LEU A 129 4.91 -22.72 -4.30
CA LEU A 129 5.78 -22.46 -5.44
C LEU A 129 7.24 -22.27 -4.98
N SER A 130 8.18 -22.98 -5.61
CA SER A 130 9.60 -22.79 -5.29
C SER A 130 10.03 -21.34 -5.56
N ARG A 131 10.90 -20.80 -4.70
CA ARG A 131 11.35 -19.40 -4.77
C ARG A 131 12.00 -19.08 -6.12
N GLU A 132 12.70 -20.05 -6.71
CA GLU A 132 13.34 -19.94 -8.02
C GLU A 132 12.32 -19.90 -9.17
N MET A 133 11.31 -20.79 -9.16
CA MET A 133 10.23 -20.75 -10.16
C MET A 133 9.47 -19.43 -10.06
N ARG A 134 9.21 -18.94 -8.85
CA ARG A 134 8.53 -17.66 -8.64
C ARG A 134 9.32 -16.50 -9.25
N LEU A 135 10.62 -16.37 -8.94
CA LEU A 135 11.43 -15.24 -9.45
C LEU A 135 11.60 -15.31 -10.98
N ARG A 136 11.93 -16.48 -11.51
CA ARG A 136 12.25 -16.66 -12.94
C ARG A 136 11.01 -16.58 -13.84
N SER A 137 9.86 -17.09 -13.39
CA SER A 137 8.59 -16.95 -14.13
C SER A 137 8.01 -15.53 -14.05
N TRP A 138 8.20 -14.82 -12.92
CA TRP A 138 7.68 -13.45 -12.78
C TRP A 138 8.50 -12.38 -13.48
N CYS A 139 9.75 -12.63 -13.89
CA CYS A 139 10.55 -11.63 -14.62
C CYS A 139 9.93 -11.25 -15.98
N ARG A 140 9.43 -12.23 -16.74
CA ARG A 140 8.75 -11.99 -18.04
C ARG A 140 7.31 -11.52 -17.87
N ILE A 141 6.65 -11.94 -16.79
CA ILE A 141 5.25 -11.64 -16.53
C ILE A 141 5.10 -10.34 -15.74
N GLY A 142 6.12 -9.82 -15.07
CA GLY A 142 6.01 -8.67 -14.14
C GLY A 142 5.33 -7.44 -14.75
N PRO A 143 5.87 -6.85 -15.84
CA PRO A 143 5.25 -5.71 -16.51
C PRO A 143 3.87 -6.02 -17.09
N LEU A 144 3.69 -7.22 -17.66
CA LEU A 144 2.43 -7.67 -18.23
C LEU A 144 1.35 -7.87 -17.16
N GLY A 145 1.70 -8.50 -16.05
CA GLY A 145 0.85 -8.74 -14.88
C GLY A 145 0.49 -7.43 -14.19
N PHE A 146 1.42 -6.47 -14.09
CA PHE A 146 1.12 -5.11 -13.65
C PHE A 146 0.08 -4.44 -14.57
N ALA A 147 0.28 -4.47 -15.88
CA ALA A 147 -0.64 -3.87 -16.85
C ALA A 147 -2.02 -4.54 -16.86
N ILE A 148 -2.06 -5.88 -16.83
CA ILE A 148 -3.29 -6.67 -16.74
C ILE A 148 -4.04 -6.35 -15.45
N CYS A 149 -3.35 -6.31 -14.31
CA CYS A 149 -3.97 -5.97 -13.03
C CYS A 149 -4.54 -4.55 -13.03
N LEU A 150 -3.83 -3.56 -13.59
CA LEU A 150 -4.40 -2.21 -13.75
C LEU A 150 -5.63 -2.22 -14.66
N GLY A 151 -5.57 -2.90 -15.80
CA GLY A 151 -6.71 -3.04 -16.71
C GLY A 151 -7.93 -3.69 -16.03
N LEU A 152 -7.71 -4.79 -15.29
CA LEU A 152 -8.75 -5.47 -14.52
C LEU A 152 -9.29 -4.63 -13.38
N PHE A 153 -8.45 -3.83 -12.71
CA PHE A 153 -8.89 -2.89 -11.68
C PHE A 153 -9.90 -1.89 -12.23
N PHE A 154 -9.59 -1.25 -13.37
CA PHE A 154 -10.51 -0.31 -14.01
C PHE A 154 -11.75 -1.02 -14.56
N LEU A 155 -11.59 -2.19 -15.20
CA LEU A 155 -12.70 -2.97 -15.73
C LEU A 155 -13.69 -3.43 -14.64
N CYS A 156 -13.18 -3.77 -13.46
CA CYS A 156 -13.99 -4.27 -12.36
C CYS A 156 -14.36 -3.17 -11.35
N ARG A 157 -14.03 -1.90 -11.60
CA ARG A 157 -14.17 -0.83 -10.59
C ARG A 157 -15.60 -0.69 -10.07
N ASN A 158 -16.57 -0.96 -10.92
CA ASN A 158 -18.00 -0.85 -10.64
C ASN A 158 -18.63 -2.15 -10.11
N VAL A 159 -17.84 -3.20 -9.82
CA VAL A 159 -18.36 -4.51 -9.36
C VAL A 159 -19.21 -4.36 -8.10
N ASN A 160 -18.80 -3.53 -7.14
CA ASN A 160 -19.57 -3.25 -5.92
C ASN A 160 -20.96 -2.64 -6.20
N GLN A 161 -21.19 -2.08 -7.39
CA GLN A 161 -22.44 -1.43 -7.80
C GLN A 161 -23.29 -2.30 -8.74
N GLY A 162 -22.91 -3.57 -9.01
CA GLY A 162 -23.70 -4.44 -9.88
C GLY A 162 -23.26 -4.50 -11.34
N SER A 163 -22.10 -3.94 -11.71
CA SER A 163 -21.69 -3.88 -13.12
C SER A 163 -20.17 -3.93 -13.34
N LEU A 164 -19.75 -4.38 -14.51
CA LEU A 164 -18.39 -4.14 -15.01
C LEU A 164 -18.31 -2.75 -15.64
N GLY A 165 -17.19 -2.06 -15.41
CA GLY A 165 -16.90 -0.73 -15.89
C GLY A 165 -16.22 0.15 -14.85
N PHE A 166 -16.11 1.43 -15.17
CA PHE A 166 -15.41 2.44 -14.39
C PHE A 166 -16.21 3.74 -14.33
N GLU A 167 -16.49 4.24 -13.13
CA GLU A 167 -17.23 5.47 -12.88
C GLU A 167 -18.60 5.44 -13.61
N SER A 168 -18.86 6.36 -14.53
CA SER A 168 -20.12 6.41 -15.30
C SER A 168 -20.24 5.36 -16.39
N LEU A 169 -19.12 4.72 -16.81
CA LEU A 169 -19.13 3.71 -17.86
C LEU A 169 -19.60 2.37 -17.30
N LYS A 170 -20.76 1.89 -17.78
CA LYS A 170 -21.29 0.55 -17.48
C LYS A 170 -21.22 -0.31 -18.75
N LEU A 171 -20.40 -1.35 -18.70
CA LEU A 171 -20.21 -2.28 -19.82
C LEU A 171 -21.20 -3.43 -19.77
N VAL A 172 -21.28 -4.11 -18.63
CA VAL A 172 -22.11 -5.32 -18.44
C VAL A 172 -22.70 -5.31 -17.03
N THR A 173 -23.99 -5.60 -16.90
CA THR A 173 -24.62 -5.81 -15.60
C THR A 173 -24.36 -7.22 -15.10
N LEU A 174 -24.02 -7.35 -13.82
CA LEU A 174 -23.68 -8.63 -13.21
C LEU A 174 -24.94 -9.32 -12.67
N PRO A 175 -24.98 -10.66 -12.63
CA PRO A 175 -26.14 -11.39 -12.13
C PRO A 175 -26.44 -11.04 -10.67
N GLY A 176 -27.69 -10.66 -10.38
CA GLY A 176 -28.13 -10.30 -9.02
C GLY A 176 -27.95 -11.41 -7.98
N ALA A 177 -27.83 -12.68 -8.41
CA ALA A 177 -27.54 -13.81 -7.53
C ALA A 177 -26.20 -13.67 -6.76
N LEU A 178 -25.25 -12.91 -7.30
CA LEU A 178 -23.98 -12.63 -6.64
C LEU A 178 -24.13 -11.71 -5.42
N TYR A 179 -25.16 -10.86 -5.39
CA TYR A 179 -25.35 -9.78 -4.41
C TYR A 179 -26.36 -10.17 -3.31
N ARG A 180 -26.34 -11.42 -2.86
CA ARG A 180 -27.37 -11.97 -1.96
C ARG A 180 -27.01 -11.99 -0.48
N SER A 181 -25.73 -11.92 -0.13
CA SER A 181 -25.29 -12.19 1.25
C SER A 181 -24.18 -11.26 1.71
N ARG A 182 -24.07 -11.06 3.03
CA ARG A 182 -22.93 -10.33 3.60
C ARG A 182 -21.59 -11.03 3.33
N LEU A 183 -21.58 -12.36 3.18
CA LEU A 183 -20.37 -13.08 2.80
C LEU A 183 -19.89 -12.74 1.38
N THR A 184 -20.81 -12.56 0.43
CA THR A 184 -20.47 -12.14 -0.93
C THR A 184 -19.99 -10.69 -0.99
N ALA A 185 -20.35 -9.86 0.00
CA ALA A 185 -19.77 -8.52 0.16
C ALA A 185 -18.24 -8.57 0.32
N CYS A 186 -17.71 -9.55 1.08
CA CYS A 186 -16.26 -9.73 1.20
C CYS A 186 -15.56 -9.87 -0.16
N LEU A 187 -16.20 -10.55 -1.11
CA LEU A 187 -15.66 -10.77 -2.46
C LEU A 187 -15.79 -9.52 -3.35
N GLY A 188 -16.79 -8.67 -3.12
CA GLY A 188 -17.11 -7.51 -3.98
C GLY A 188 -18.58 -7.40 -4.36
N PHE A 189 -19.43 -8.30 -3.90
CA PHE A 189 -20.84 -8.36 -4.28
C PHE A 189 -21.75 -8.16 -3.06
N PRO A 190 -21.84 -6.91 -2.54
CA PRO A 190 -22.63 -6.61 -1.34
C PRO A 190 -24.13 -6.64 -1.64
N PRO A 191 -25.00 -7.12 -0.72
CA PRO A 191 -26.44 -7.03 -0.89
C PRO A 191 -26.93 -5.57 -0.84
N ALA A 192 -28.15 -5.32 -1.32
CA ALA A 192 -28.67 -3.96 -1.49
C ALA A 192 -28.83 -3.19 -0.16
N ASP A 193 -28.99 -3.90 0.95
CA ASP A 193 -29.10 -3.36 2.31
C ASP A 193 -27.74 -3.26 3.02
N PHE A 194 -26.64 -3.58 2.34
CA PHE A 194 -25.30 -3.52 2.93
C PHE A 194 -24.85 -2.06 3.13
N PHE A 195 -24.42 -1.77 4.35
CA PHE A 195 -23.81 -0.50 4.71
C PHE A 195 -22.53 -0.75 5.50
N SER A 196 -21.54 0.11 5.29
CA SER A 196 -20.30 0.17 6.06
C SER A 196 -19.65 1.52 5.84
N LEU A 197 -19.15 2.13 6.92
CA LEU A 197 -18.42 3.40 6.88
C LEU A 197 -17.06 3.27 6.19
N ASP A 198 -16.46 2.09 6.27
CA ASP A 198 -15.21 1.74 5.59
C ASP A 198 -15.38 0.39 4.88
N TYR A 199 -15.45 0.39 3.56
CA TYR A 199 -15.73 -0.81 2.76
C TYR A 199 -14.73 -1.01 1.62
N PHE A 200 -13.92 -2.06 1.77
CA PHE A 200 -12.94 -2.52 0.80
C PHE A 200 -13.11 -4.03 0.58
N SER A 201 -13.70 -4.39 -0.54
CA SER A 201 -13.86 -5.79 -0.96
C SER A 201 -12.64 -6.33 -1.70
N LEU A 202 -12.53 -7.65 -1.81
CA LEU A 202 -11.43 -8.30 -2.54
C LEU A 202 -11.38 -7.91 -4.01
N LEU A 203 -12.53 -7.83 -4.69
CA LEU A 203 -12.66 -7.23 -6.02
C LEU A 203 -13.35 -5.86 -5.89
N PRO A 204 -12.89 -4.82 -6.60
CA PRO A 204 -11.78 -4.78 -7.57
C PRO A 204 -10.40 -4.54 -6.94
N TRP A 205 -10.36 -4.10 -5.68
CA TRP A 205 -9.16 -3.55 -5.04
C TRP A 205 -7.97 -4.50 -5.01
N GLY A 206 -8.23 -5.81 -5.00
CA GLY A 206 -7.23 -6.85 -5.11
C GLY A 206 -6.35 -6.73 -6.34
N PHE A 207 -6.90 -6.28 -7.47
CA PHE A 207 -6.10 -6.05 -8.67
C PHE A 207 -5.08 -4.94 -8.47
N LEU A 208 -5.42 -3.86 -7.74
CA LEU A 208 -4.46 -2.80 -7.44
C LEU A 208 -3.38 -3.28 -6.45
N PHE A 209 -3.75 -4.12 -5.49
CA PHE A 209 -2.77 -4.80 -4.61
C PHE A 209 -1.82 -5.67 -5.44
N LEU A 210 -2.35 -6.50 -6.33
CA LEU A 210 -1.56 -7.36 -7.21
C LEU A 210 -0.67 -6.55 -8.17
N ALA A 211 -1.13 -5.40 -8.68
CA ALA A 211 -0.30 -4.52 -9.48
C ALA A 211 0.95 -4.07 -8.71
N GLY A 212 0.78 -3.66 -7.44
CA GLY A 212 1.91 -3.36 -6.55
C GLY A 212 2.85 -4.55 -6.37
N TYR A 213 2.30 -5.74 -6.17
CA TYR A 213 3.05 -6.99 -6.05
C TYR A 213 3.88 -7.31 -7.31
N PHE A 214 3.26 -7.31 -8.49
CA PHE A 214 3.94 -7.58 -9.76
C PHE A 214 5.06 -6.58 -10.04
N LEU A 215 4.83 -5.29 -9.77
CA LEU A 215 5.86 -4.27 -9.94
C LEU A 215 7.04 -4.48 -8.98
N SER A 216 6.76 -4.88 -7.74
CA SER A 216 7.83 -5.18 -6.78
C SER A 216 8.65 -6.38 -7.19
N GLN A 217 8.03 -7.44 -7.72
CA GLN A 217 8.75 -8.63 -8.20
C GLN A 217 9.64 -8.28 -9.39
N TYR A 218 9.12 -7.52 -10.36
CA TYR A 218 9.90 -7.04 -11.50
C TYR A 218 11.13 -6.24 -11.07
N ARG A 219 10.97 -5.29 -10.14
CA ARG A 219 12.08 -4.48 -9.63
C ARG A 219 13.06 -5.26 -8.76
N ALA A 220 12.60 -6.29 -8.06
CA ALA A 220 13.49 -7.16 -7.29
C ALA A 220 14.42 -7.94 -8.21
N GLU A 221 13.90 -8.44 -9.33
CA GLU A 221 14.72 -9.15 -10.32
C GLU A 221 15.73 -8.22 -11.00
N GLN A 222 15.31 -7.02 -11.44
CA GLN A 222 16.25 -6.05 -12.03
C GLN A 222 17.45 -5.74 -11.12
N ARG A 223 17.25 -5.72 -9.80
CA ARG A 223 18.34 -5.53 -8.83
C ARG A 223 19.24 -6.76 -8.71
N ARG A 224 18.67 -7.97 -8.83
CA ARG A 224 19.45 -9.21 -8.85
C ARG A 224 20.31 -9.29 -10.11
N ASP A 225 19.72 -9.05 -11.27
CA ASP A 225 20.44 -9.05 -12.56
C ASP A 225 21.58 -8.01 -12.56
N ALA A 226 21.32 -6.82 -12.00
CA ALA A 226 22.35 -5.79 -11.83
C ALA A 226 23.49 -6.23 -10.90
N ALA A 227 23.17 -6.86 -9.76
CA ALA A 227 24.17 -7.37 -8.82
C ALA A 227 24.98 -8.54 -9.40
N GLU A 228 24.34 -9.45 -10.14
CA GLU A 228 24.99 -10.56 -10.84
C GLU A 228 25.92 -10.03 -11.95
N ALA A 229 25.49 -9.00 -12.70
CA ALA A 229 26.30 -8.34 -13.71
C ALA A 229 27.50 -7.59 -13.10
N GLU A 230 27.35 -6.97 -11.94
CA GLU A 230 28.43 -6.29 -11.21
C GLU A 230 29.44 -7.29 -10.63
N GLY A 231 28.96 -8.39 -10.03
CA GLY A 231 29.79 -9.47 -9.51
C GLY A 231 30.50 -10.30 -10.59
N SER A 232 29.99 -10.30 -11.83
CA SER A 232 30.60 -10.98 -12.98
C SER A 232 31.58 -10.11 -13.76
N ARG A 233 31.77 -8.82 -13.40
CA ARG A 233 32.80 -7.98 -14.02
C ARG A 233 34.19 -8.51 -13.63
N PRO A 234 35.07 -8.82 -14.59
CA PRO A 234 36.43 -9.20 -14.26
C PRO A 234 37.09 -8.04 -13.51
N VAL A 235 37.61 -8.33 -12.31
CA VAL A 235 38.46 -7.40 -11.56
C VAL A 235 39.76 -7.25 -12.35
N TYR A 236 39.77 -6.38 -13.36
CA TYR A 236 41.02 -5.88 -13.91
C TYR A 236 41.65 -5.00 -12.83
N GLY A 237 42.67 -5.53 -12.17
CA GLY A 237 43.54 -4.75 -11.31
C GLY A 237 44.20 -3.65 -12.14
N VAL A 238 43.69 -2.43 -12.04
CA VAL A 238 44.35 -1.26 -12.62
C VAL A 238 45.20 -0.62 -11.54
N ASN A 239 46.47 -1.05 -11.47
CA ASN A 239 47.55 -0.17 -11.07
C ASN A 239 47.90 0.69 -12.29
N GLY A 240 47.69 2.01 -12.21
CA GLY A 240 48.11 2.93 -13.26
C GLY A 240 47.19 4.15 -13.33
N GLY A 241 47.75 5.33 -13.06
CA GLY A 241 47.02 6.59 -12.97
C GLY A 241 46.46 7.13 -14.28
N PHE A 242 45.90 8.34 -14.13
CA PHE A 242 45.31 9.27 -15.09
C PHE A 242 43.79 9.23 -15.30
N GLY A 243 43.23 10.44 -15.26
CA GLY A 243 41.81 10.75 -15.17
C GLY A 243 40.96 10.19 -16.29
N GLY A 244 39.75 9.80 -15.92
CA GLY A 244 38.66 9.46 -16.82
C GLY A 244 37.34 9.65 -16.08
N VAL A 245 36.54 10.58 -16.57
CA VAL A 245 35.21 10.96 -16.06
C VAL A 245 34.34 9.71 -15.86
N ALA A 246 33.81 9.53 -14.66
CA ALA A 246 32.83 8.49 -14.35
C ALA A 246 31.55 8.69 -15.19
N PRO A 247 31.07 7.68 -15.93
CA PRO A 247 29.78 7.77 -16.58
C PRO A 247 28.67 7.56 -15.55
N ALA A 248 27.88 8.63 -15.40
CA ALA A 248 26.52 8.74 -14.85
C ALA A 248 25.91 7.49 -14.18
N GLU A 249 25.72 7.59 -12.86
CA GLU A 249 24.71 6.83 -12.11
C GLU A 249 23.30 7.26 -12.56
N GLU A 250 22.81 6.73 -13.67
CA GLU A 250 21.39 6.80 -14.06
C GLU A 250 20.65 5.52 -13.62
N GLY A 251 20.59 5.31 -12.31
CA GLY A 251 19.80 4.24 -11.68
C GLY A 251 18.75 4.74 -10.69
N GLY A 252 18.67 6.06 -10.48
CA GLY A 252 17.68 6.67 -9.59
C GLY A 252 16.29 6.47 -10.16
N THR A 253 15.39 5.88 -9.39
CA THR A 253 13.97 5.84 -9.74
C THR A 253 13.48 7.25 -10.09
N LEU A 254 12.55 7.40 -11.04
CA LEU A 254 11.93 8.71 -11.33
C LEU A 254 11.48 9.42 -10.03
N GLY A 255 11.07 8.65 -9.01
CA GLY A 255 10.83 9.12 -7.66
C GLY A 255 12.06 9.70 -6.98
N GLU A 256 13.18 8.99 -6.92
CA GLU A 256 14.45 9.51 -6.37
C GLU A 256 14.94 10.76 -7.10
N VAL A 257 14.84 10.82 -8.42
CA VAL A 257 15.26 11.99 -9.21
C VAL A 257 14.31 13.18 -9.02
N LEU A 258 12.98 12.98 -9.02
CA LEU A 258 12.02 14.05 -8.74
C LEU A 258 12.21 14.60 -7.33
N VAL A 259 12.38 13.70 -6.37
CA VAL A 259 12.48 14.00 -4.95
C VAL A 259 13.81 14.68 -4.62
N GLN A 260 14.89 14.30 -5.30
CA GLN A 260 16.21 14.93 -5.18
C GLN A 260 16.26 16.30 -5.87
N ARG A 261 15.49 16.52 -6.94
CA ARG A 261 15.37 17.82 -7.64
C ARG A 261 14.49 18.84 -6.91
N LEU A 262 13.46 18.41 -6.17
CA LEU A 262 12.50 19.31 -5.53
C LEU A 262 12.89 19.76 -4.10
N SER A 263 13.93 19.20 -3.49
CA SER A 263 14.25 19.47 -2.08
C SER A 263 15.75 19.41 -1.83
N GLY A 264 16.36 20.53 -1.43
CA GLY A 264 17.79 20.62 -1.08
C GLY A 264 18.24 19.45 -0.19
N GLN A 265 19.39 18.84 -0.55
CA GLN A 265 19.84 17.53 -0.06
C GLN A 265 19.81 17.35 1.47
N ALA A 266 20.08 18.40 2.24
CA ALA A 266 20.08 18.35 3.70
C ALA A 266 18.67 18.35 4.32
N LEU A 267 17.77 19.19 3.79
CA LEU A 267 16.37 19.26 4.24
C LEU A 267 15.63 17.98 3.84
N PHE A 268 15.94 17.44 2.66
CA PHE A 268 15.42 16.17 2.17
C PHE A 268 15.84 14.99 3.06
N ARG A 269 17.12 14.89 3.46
CA ARG A 269 17.56 13.83 4.39
C ARG A 269 16.88 13.91 5.75
N ARG A 270 16.55 15.11 6.26
CA ARG A 270 15.89 15.24 7.58
C ARG A 270 14.39 14.98 7.49
N ARG A 271 13.69 15.62 6.55
CA ARG A 271 12.25 15.42 6.32
C ARG A 271 11.93 14.01 5.82
N GLY A 272 12.76 13.47 4.92
CA GLY A 272 12.64 12.08 4.45
C GLY A 272 12.85 11.06 5.57
N ARG A 273 13.74 11.32 6.54
CA ARG A 273 13.88 10.45 7.72
C ARG A 273 12.65 10.49 8.63
N LEU A 274 12.04 11.66 8.83
CA LEU A 274 10.81 11.81 9.59
C LEU A 274 9.63 11.12 8.91
N LEU A 275 9.39 11.41 7.63
CA LEU A 275 8.34 10.76 6.84
C LEU A 275 8.56 9.25 6.76
N GLY A 276 9.80 8.81 6.59
CA GLY A 276 10.16 7.41 6.66
C GLY A 276 9.88 6.80 8.03
N TRP A 277 10.10 7.53 9.13
CA TRP A 277 9.73 7.07 10.47
C TRP A 277 8.21 6.92 10.62
N VAL A 278 7.43 7.89 10.14
CA VAL A 278 5.96 7.80 10.11
C VAL A 278 5.52 6.57 9.33
N GLY A 279 6.08 6.35 8.14
CA GLY A 279 5.76 5.18 7.31
C GLY A 279 6.18 3.85 7.94
N ARG A 280 7.19 3.81 8.82
CA ARG A 280 7.54 2.61 9.59
C ARG A 280 6.58 2.34 10.75
N HIS A 281 5.95 3.38 11.29
CA HIS A 281 4.96 3.29 12.37
C HIS A 281 3.53 3.44 11.84
N ALA A 282 3.31 3.17 10.55
CA ALA A 282 2.03 3.36 9.87
C ALA A 282 0.88 2.64 10.58
N LEU A 283 1.06 1.38 11.01
CA LEU A 283 -0.01 0.60 11.65
C LEU A 283 -0.44 1.17 13.02
N PRO A 284 0.47 1.44 13.99
CA PRO A 284 0.09 2.12 15.23
C PRO A 284 -0.58 3.48 14.98
N ILE A 285 -0.06 4.28 14.05
CA ILE A 285 -0.66 5.58 13.72
C ILE A 285 -2.06 5.39 13.15
N TYR A 286 -2.24 4.41 12.26
CA TYR A 286 -3.54 4.03 11.72
C TYR A 286 -4.53 3.65 12.83
N LEU A 287 -4.12 2.89 13.84
CA LEU A 287 -5.01 2.50 14.94
C LEU A 287 -5.39 3.64 15.87
N LEU A 288 -4.51 4.63 16.03
CA LEU A 288 -4.67 5.68 17.04
C LEU A 288 -5.19 7.01 16.49
N HIS A 289 -5.08 7.27 15.18
CA HIS A 289 -5.42 8.58 14.62
C HIS A 289 -6.86 8.99 14.93
N GLN A 290 -7.82 8.07 14.79
CA GLN A 290 -9.24 8.35 14.97
C GLN A 290 -9.58 8.64 16.45
N PRO A 291 -9.22 7.79 17.44
CA PRO A 291 -9.39 8.14 18.86
C PRO A 291 -8.70 9.45 19.28
N ILE A 292 -7.52 9.72 18.72
CA ILE A 292 -6.77 10.95 19.00
C ILE A 292 -7.55 12.18 18.48
N TRP A 293 -8.03 12.15 17.24
CA TRP A 293 -8.82 13.25 16.69
C TRP A 293 -10.08 13.51 17.50
N MET A 294 -10.82 12.45 17.82
CA MET A 294 -12.02 12.54 18.65
C MET A 294 -11.72 13.18 20.01
N ALA A 295 -10.65 12.76 20.69
CA ALA A 295 -10.25 13.35 21.96
C ALA A 295 -9.87 14.84 21.83
N ILE A 296 -9.10 15.19 20.79
CA ILE A 296 -8.69 16.58 20.53
C ILE A 296 -9.90 17.48 20.30
N PHE A 297 -10.84 17.07 19.44
CA PHE A 297 -12.02 17.86 19.11
C PHE A 297 -12.99 17.98 20.29
N GLU A 298 -13.19 16.89 21.04
CA GLU A 298 -14.01 16.90 22.25
C GLU A 298 -13.46 17.88 23.29
N ILE A 299 -12.13 17.86 23.55
CA ILE A 299 -11.49 18.81 24.46
C ILE A 299 -11.63 20.25 23.96
N ALA A 300 -11.35 20.48 22.66
CA ALA A 300 -11.43 21.81 22.08
C ALA A 300 -12.84 22.42 22.18
N ILE A 301 -13.88 21.60 21.99
CA ILE A 301 -15.28 22.05 22.11
C ILE A 301 -15.64 22.32 23.57
N ARG A 302 -15.21 21.48 24.51
CA ARG A 302 -15.45 21.69 25.95
C ARG A 302 -14.78 22.96 26.46
N LEU A 303 -13.60 23.31 25.95
CA LEU A 303 -12.89 24.55 26.31
C LEU A 303 -13.54 25.81 25.73
N ARG A 304 -14.37 25.67 24.69
CA ARG A 304 -15.06 26.79 24.04
C ARG A 304 -16.45 27.07 24.63
N ARG A 305 -17.03 26.12 25.35
CA ARG A 305 -18.30 26.26 26.08
C ARG A 305 -18.05 26.82 27.47
#